data_AF-A0A4Y9RMI0-F1
#
_entry.id   AF-A0A4Y9RMI0-F1
#
_cell.length_a   1.000
_cell.length_b   1.000
_cell.length_c   1.000
_cell.angle_alpha   90.00
_cell.angle_beta   90.00
_cell.angle_gamma   90.00
#
_symmetry.space_group_name_H-M   'P 1'
#
loop_
_entity.id
_entity.type
_entity.pdbx_description
1 polymer ?
#
loop_
_entity_poly.entity_id
_entity_poly.type
_entity_poly.pdbx_seq_one_letter_code
_entity_poly.pdbx_strand_id
1 'polypeptide(L)'
;MLKFARRSCNPAIVRIARLMDAPPVQIRVIGLNRAIAEDKFKLMLISSSTGAESHARTKLRYACETNAWIPESVVFVGQAVFAKLEPKIQEKMLELAQSAEERDWRPSQESDQDYENQLAANNLSVQQLDPLMRSSLERGGEALAWNWFKQARNEDWKVLLKYTTDRSMQ
;
A
#
# COMPACT_ATOMS: atom_id res chain seq x y z
N MET A 1 23.44 -18.70 3.47
CA MET A 1 22.56 -17.75 2.76
C MET A 1 21.16 -17.90 3.34
N LEU A 2 20.72 -17.00 4.22
CA LEU A 2 19.38 -17.09 4.83
C LEU A 2 18.33 -16.74 3.77
N LYS A 3 17.50 -17.71 3.38
CA LYS A 3 16.36 -17.49 2.50
C LYS A 3 15.21 -16.90 3.32
N PHE A 4 14.97 -15.61 3.19
CA PHE A 4 13.86 -14.93 3.85
C PHE A 4 12.64 -14.88 2.93
N ALA A 5 11.56 -15.60 3.28
CA ALA A 5 10.32 -15.59 2.52
C ALA A 5 9.47 -14.36 2.88
N ARG A 6 8.85 -13.74 1.86
CA ARG A 6 8.11 -12.47 2.01
C ARG A 6 6.64 -12.62 1.59
N ARG A 7 5.71 -12.07 2.37
CA ARG A 7 4.29 -12.03 1.96
C ARG A 7 4.08 -11.16 0.71
N SER A 8 3.27 -11.65 -0.22
CA SER A 8 2.75 -10.87 -1.36
C SER A 8 1.22 -10.96 -1.46
N CYS A 9 0.56 -9.86 -1.81
CA CYS A 9 -0.89 -9.81 -2.03
C CYS A 9 -1.30 -9.36 -3.46
N ASN A 10 -0.36 -8.91 -4.28
CA ASN A 10 -0.59 -8.53 -5.68
C ASN A 10 0.66 -8.77 -6.56
N PRO A 11 0.54 -8.74 -7.90
CA PRO A 11 1.67 -8.96 -8.81
C PRO A 11 2.83 -7.97 -8.66
N ALA A 12 2.56 -6.73 -8.27
CA ALA A 12 3.60 -5.71 -8.05
C ALA A 12 4.50 -6.10 -6.86
N ILE A 13 3.92 -6.55 -5.75
CA ILE A 13 4.67 -6.98 -4.56
C ILE A 13 5.44 -8.28 -4.82
N VAL A 14 4.91 -9.21 -5.62
CA VAL A 14 5.64 -10.41 -6.07
C VAL A 14 6.92 -10.03 -6.81
N ARG A 15 6.86 -8.97 -7.63
CA ARG A 15 8.02 -8.50 -8.40
C ARG A 15 9.05 -7.81 -7.52
N ILE A 16 8.64 -6.98 -6.56
CA ILE A 16 9.54 -6.41 -5.55
C ILE A 16 10.23 -7.54 -4.77
N ALA A 17 9.48 -8.55 -4.34
CA ALA A 17 10.03 -9.68 -3.58
C ALA A 17 11.14 -10.40 -4.36
N ARG A 18 10.94 -10.65 -5.66
CA ARG A 18 11.98 -11.23 -6.54
C ARG A 18 13.21 -10.34 -6.69
N LEU A 19 13.03 -9.01 -6.77
CA LEU A 19 14.15 -8.06 -6.87
C LEU A 19 14.97 -7.98 -5.56
N MET A 20 14.35 -8.33 -4.43
CA MET A 20 15.00 -8.39 -3.11
C MET A 20 15.59 -9.78 -2.79
N ASP A 21 15.59 -10.72 -3.74
CA ASP A 21 15.95 -12.13 -3.53
C ASP A 21 15.17 -12.80 -2.37
N ALA A 22 13.95 -12.31 -2.13
CA ALA A 22 13.05 -12.79 -1.10
C ALA A 22 11.90 -13.58 -1.75
N PRO A 23 11.89 -14.92 -1.72
CA PRO A 23 10.85 -15.70 -2.39
C PRO A 23 9.46 -15.32 -1.87
N PRO A 24 8.52 -14.93 -2.76
CA PRO A 24 7.20 -14.47 -2.35
C PRO A 24 6.30 -15.64 -1.93
N VAL A 25 5.58 -15.47 -0.82
CA VAL A 25 4.50 -16.36 -0.38
C VAL A 25 3.19 -15.59 -0.50
N GLN A 26 2.27 -16.09 -1.33
CA GLN A 26 0.97 -15.43 -1.52
C GLN A 26 0.04 -15.75 -0.35
N ILE A 27 -0.28 -14.73 0.45
CA ILE A 27 -1.18 -14.86 1.61
C ILE A 27 -2.16 -13.69 1.59
N ARG A 28 -3.46 -14.00 1.49
CA ARG A 28 -4.55 -13.02 1.65
C ARG A 28 -4.71 -12.62 3.12
N VAL A 29 -5.32 -11.45 3.37
CA VAL A 29 -5.50 -10.92 4.74
C VAL A 29 -6.23 -11.91 5.65
N ILE A 30 -7.27 -12.60 5.16
CA ILE A 30 -8.04 -13.61 5.91
C ILE A 30 -7.16 -14.74 6.46
N GLY A 31 -6.07 -15.10 5.75
CA GLY A 31 -5.14 -16.16 6.17
C GLY A 31 -3.93 -15.66 6.96
N LEU A 32 -3.83 -14.35 7.22
CA LEU A 32 -2.61 -13.71 7.73
C LEU A 32 -2.23 -14.23 9.12
N ASN A 33 -3.18 -14.22 10.07
CA ASN A 33 -2.92 -14.65 11.45
C ASN A 33 -2.47 -16.11 11.53
N ARG A 34 -3.08 -17.00 10.74
CA ARG A 34 -2.65 -18.41 10.64
C ARG A 34 -1.24 -18.51 10.07
N ALA A 35 -0.93 -17.78 9.00
CA ALA A 35 0.38 -17.83 8.38
C ALA A 35 1.51 -17.26 9.27
N ILE A 36 1.19 -16.27 10.12
CA ILE A 36 2.09 -15.77 11.16
C ILE A 36 2.35 -16.87 12.19
N ALA A 37 1.30 -17.52 12.70
CA ALA A 37 1.42 -18.60 13.68
C ALA A 37 2.26 -19.78 13.18
N GLU A 38 2.15 -20.10 11.88
CA GLU A 38 2.88 -21.17 11.19
C GLU A 38 4.28 -20.76 10.68
N ASP A 39 4.75 -19.54 10.98
CA ASP A 39 6.08 -19.05 10.58
C ASP A 39 6.34 -19.09 9.06
N LYS A 40 5.29 -18.95 8.23
CA LYS A 40 5.35 -19.07 6.75
C LYS A 40 6.15 -17.99 6.04
N PHE A 41 6.42 -16.86 6.70
CA PHE A 41 7.21 -15.75 6.17
C PHE A 41 7.97 -15.06 7.29
N LYS A 42 9.03 -14.32 6.93
CA LYS A 42 9.85 -13.56 7.88
C LYS A 42 9.82 -12.05 7.61
N LEU A 43 9.27 -11.64 6.46
CA LEU A 43 9.10 -10.24 6.07
C LEU A 43 7.72 -9.99 5.46
N MET A 44 7.13 -8.83 5.76
CA MET A 44 5.90 -8.35 5.16
C MET A 44 5.94 -6.82 5.07
N LEU A 45 5.48 -6.24 3.94
CA LEU A 45 5.06 -4.84 3.89
C LEU A 45 3.55 -4.79 4.09
N ILE A 46 3.10 -3.94 5.00
CA ILE A 46 1.71 -3.79 5.39
C ILE A 46 1.48 -2.36 5.87
N SER A 47 0.25 -1.86 5.81
CA SER A 47 -0.12 -0.61 6.48
C SER A 47 -0.01 -0.76 7.99
N SER A 48 0.21 0.36 8.68
CA SER A 48 0.21 0.45 10.14
C SER A 48 -1.07 -0.16 10.73
N SER A 49 -2.23 0.18 10.16
CA SER A 49 -3.57 -0.29 10.55
C SER A 49 -3.69 -1.81 10.56
N THR A 50 -3.45 -2.47 9.42
CA THR A 50 -3.54 -3.94 9.35
C THR A 50 -2.41 -4.60 10.15
N GLY A 51 -1.27 -3.93 10.31
CA GLY A 51 -0.21 -4.36 11.22
C GLY A 51 -0.72 -4.46 12.66
N ALA A 52 -1.33 -3.38 13.16
CA ALA A 52 -1.87 -3.26 14.52
C ALA A 52 -3.02 -4.24 14.79
N GLU A 53 -3.88 -4.48 13.80
CA GLU A 53 -5.00 -5.43 13.90
C GLU A 53 -4.56 -6.91 13.81
N SER A 54 -3.38 -7.19 13.26
CA SER A 54 -2.88 -8.55 13.08
C SER A 54 -2.19 -9.11 14.33
N HIS A 55 -2.08 -10.44 14.42
CA HIS A 55 -1.26 -11.09 15.44
C HIS A 55 0.26 -10.97 15.16
N ALA A 56 0.69 -10.01 14.34
CA ALA A 56 2.10 -9.79 13.96
C ALA A 56 3.03 -9.77 15.17
N ARG A 57 2.63 -9.10 16.25
CA ARG A 57 3.38 -8.99 17.51
C ARG A 57 3.78 -10.32 18.16
N THR A 58 3.08 -11.41 17.86
CA THR A 58 3.38 -12.72 18.46
C THR A 58 4.67 -13.34 17.93
N LYS A 59 5.13 -12.90 16.75
CA LYS A 59 6.25 -13.52 16.03
C LYS A 59 7.20 -12.51 15.38
N LEU A 60 6.75 -11.30 15.07
CA LEU A 60 7.57 -10.23 14.50
C LEU A 60 8.04 -9.30 15.62
N ARG A 61 9.30 -8.84 15.51
CA ARG A 61 9.98 -8.02 16.54
C ARG A 61 10.31 -6.60 16.10
N TYR A 62 10.31 -6.36 14.79
CA TYR A 62 10.74 -5.09 14.19
C TYR A 62 9.65 -4.57 13.27
N ALA A 63 9.42 -3.27 13.36
CA ALA A 63 8.65 -2.49 12.38
C ALA A 63 9.59 -1.43 11.81
N CYS A 64 9.67 -1.33 10.49
CA CYS A 64 10.41 -0.26 9.83
C CYS A 64 9.41 0.56 9.03
N GLU A 65 9.31 1.84 9.32
CA GLU A 65 8.56 2.76 8.49
C GLU A 65 9.28 2.90 7.14
N THR A 66 8.54 2.67 6.05
CA THR A 66 9.10 2.73 4.69
C THR A 66 8.42 3.75 3.81
N ASN A 67 7.14 4.06 4.08
CA ASN A 67 6.26 4.89 3.26
C ASN A 67 6.43 4.65 1.76
N ALA A 68 6.59 3.36 1.40
CA ALA A 68 6.98 2.97 0.05
C ALA A 68 5.91 3.32 -1.00
N TRP A 69 4.62 3.25 -0.63
CA TRP A 69 3.49 3.78 -1.37
C TRP A 69 2.25 3.82 -0.46
N ILE A 70 1.25 4.64 -0.83
CA ILE A 70 -0.06 4.71 -0.16
C ILE A 70 -1.11 4.17 -1.15
N PRO A 71 -1.65 2.95 -0.94
CA PRO A 71 -2.69 2.43 -1.81
C PRO A 71 -4.03 3.12 -1.50
N GLU A 72 -4.63 3.75 -2.50
CA GLU A 72 -5.94 4.38 -2.39
C GLU A 72 -7.08 3.37 -2.64
N SER A 73 -8.19 3.55 -1.91
CA SER A 73 -9.43 2.83 -2.16
C SER A 73 -10.36 3.69 -3.01
N VAL A 74 -11.01 3.08 -4.01
CA VAL A 74 -11.91 3.80 -4.93
C VAL A 74 -13.29 3.16 -4.89
N VAL A 75 -14.33 3.99 -4.77
CA VAL A 75 -15.72 3.59 -4.98
C VAL A 75 -16.11 3.98 -6.41
N PHE A 76 -16.65 3.04 -7.17
CA PHE A 76 -17.06 3.28 -8.56
C PHE A 76 -18.50 2.85 -8.80
N VAL A 77 -19.14 3.50 -9.77
CA VAL A 77 -20.47 3.16 -10.27
C VAL A 77 -20.38 2.88 -11.77
N GLY A 78 -21.14 1.89 -12.25
CA GLY A 78 -21.21 1.59 -13.67
C GLY A 78 -21.75 2.79 -14.46
N GLN A 79 -21.00 3.26 -15.46
CA GLN A 79 -21.33 4.48 -16.21
C GLN A 79 -22.75 4.43 -16.82
N ALA A 80 -23.14 3.30 -17.42
CA ALA A 80 -24.47 3.14 -17.99
C ALA A 80 -25.60 3.12 -16.95
N VAL A 81 -25.30 2.72 -15.71
CA VAL A 81 -26.27 2.77 -14.59
C VAL A 81 -26.40 4.20 -14.12
N PHE A 82 -25.28 4.89 -13.91
CA PHE A 82 -25.26 6.28 -13.49
C PHE A 82 -25.96 7.20 -14.49
N ALA A 83 -25.70 7.02 -15.79
CA ALA A 83 -26.31 7.82 -16.85
C ALA A 83 -27.85 7.65 -16.98
N LYS A 84 -28.42 6.57 -16.42
CA LYS A 84 -29.88 6.35 -16.40
C LYS A 84 -30.58 7.04 -15.23
N LEU A 85 -29.83 7.53 -14.25
CA LEU A 85 -30.39 8.27 -13.12
C LEU A 85 -30.85 9.65 -13.59
N GLU A 86 -31.84 10.22 -12.91
CA GLU A 86 -32.25 11.60 -13.15
C GLU A 86 -31.08 12.57 -12.90
N PRO A 87 -30.97 13.68 -13.67
CA PRO A 87 -29.85 14.62 -13.54
C PRO A 87 -29.61 15.12 -12.10
N LYS A 88 -30.70 15.39 -11.36
CA LYS A 88 -30.63 15.81 -9.95
C LYS A 88 -30.04 14.73 -9.04
N ILE A 89 -30.29 13.45 -9.33
CA ILE A 89 -29.72 12.32 -8.58
C ILE A 89 -28.24 12.17 -8.93
N GLN A 90 -27.87 12.30 -10.20
CA GLN A 90 -26.47 12.27 -10.63
C GLN A 90 -25.64 13.35 -9.92
N GLU A 91 -26.12 14.59 -9.94
CA GLU A 91 -25.49 15.71 -9.25
C GLU A 91 -25.37 15.43 -7.74
N LYS A 92 -26.44 14.96 -7.11
CA LYS A 92 -26.42 14.67 -5.67
C LYS A 92 -25.44 13.55 -5.29
N MET A 93 -25.33 12.53 -6.14
CA MET A 93 -24.35 11.45 -5.93
C MET A 93 -22.91 11.95 -6.03
N LEU A 94 -22.61 12.85 -6.98
CA LEU A 94 -21.27 13.43 -7.12
C LEU A 94 -20.92 14.35 -5.93
N GLU A 95 -21.87 15.17 -5.48
CA GLU A 95 -21.70 15.98 -4.26
C GLU A 95 -21.38 15.10 -3.03
N LEU A 96 -22.12 14.00 -2.86
CA LEU A 96 -21.91 13.07 -1.75
C LEU A 96 -20.57 12.33 -1.86
N ALA A 97 -20.15 11.98 -3.07
CA ALA A 97 -18.86 11.36 -3.32
C ALA A 97 -17.71 12.31 -2.95
N GLN A 98 -17.77 13.57 -3.39
CA GLN A 98 -16.78 14.59 -3.02
C GLN A 98 -16.76 14.82 -1.49
N SER A 99 -17.93 14.95 -0.88
CA SER A 99 -18.04 15.13 0.58
C SER A 99 -17.46 13.93 1.35
N ALA A 100 -17.63 12.71 0.84
CA ALA A 100 -17.05 11.51 1.44
C ALA A 100 -15.52 11.49 1.31
N GLU A 101 -14.99 11.84 0.14
CA GLU A 101 -13.56 11.94 -0.09
C GLU A 101 -12.92 12.97 0.87
N GLU A 102 -13.44 14.19 0.91
CA GLU A 102 -12.93 15.25 1.80
C GLU A 102 -13.03 14.88 3.29
N ARG A 103 -14.11 14.20 3.68
CA ARG A 103 -14.31 13.72 5.06
C ARG A 103 -13.26 12.68 5.44
N ASP A 104 -12.93 11.76 4.54
CA ASP A 104 -12.16 10.55 4.89
C ASP A 104 -10.64 10.75 4.77
N TRP A 105 -10.16 11.75 4.02
CA TRP A 105 -8.72 12.03 3.86
C TRP A 105 -8.00 12.39 5.16
N ARG A 106 -8.54 13.34 5.93
CA ARG A 106 -7.89 13.81 7.17
C ARG A 106 -7.85 12.73 8.25
N PRO A 107 -8.98 12.05 8.58
CA PRO A 107 -8.95 10.92 9.51
C PRO A 107 -8.03 9.79 9.04
N SER A 108 -7.90 9.56 7.73
CA SER A 108 -6.96 8.55 7.23
C SER A 108 -5.52 8.88 7.62
N GLN A 109 -5.08 10.13 7.51
CA GLN A 109 -3.74 10.56 7.91
C GLN A 109 -3.54 10.49 9.43
N GLU A 110 -4.52 10.97 10.19
CA GLU A 110 -4.49 10.92 11.66
C GLU A 110 -4.43 9.46 12.17
N SER A 111 -5.23 8.58 11.57
CA SER A 111 -5.29 7.18 11.96
C SER A 111 -3.97 6.43 11.71
N ASP A 112 -3.25 6.77 10.64
CA ASP A 112 -1.96 6.14 10.33
C ASP A 112 -0.96 6.39 11.47
N GLN A 113 -0.87 7.64 11.93
CA GLN A 113 0.01 8.02 13.04
C GLN A 113 -0.39 7.31 14.35
N ASP A 114 -1.70 7.21 14.62
CA ASP A 114 -2.21 6.50 15.80
C ASP A 114 -1.86 5.01 15.76
N TYR A 115 -1.97 4.36 14.60
CA TYR A 115 -1.60 2.95 14.45
C TYR A 115 -0.10 2.74 14.55
N GLU A 116 0.73 3.65 14.04
CA GLU A 116 2.18 3.62 14.27
C GLU A 116 2.54 3.73 15.75
N ASN A 117 1.88 4.64 16.46
CA ASN A 117 2.04 4.78 17.91
C ASN A 117 1.62 3.50 18.65
N GLN A 118 0.53 2.87 18.23
CA GLN A 118 0.12 1.57 18.78
C GLN A 118 1.14 0.48 18.49
N LEU A 119 1.74 0.44 17.29
CA LEU A 119 2.79 -0.52 16.97
C LEU A 119 4.03 -0.29 17.85
N ALA A 120 4.46 0.96 18.04
CA ALA A 120 5.59 1.34 18.89
C ALA A 120 5.35 1.00 20.37
N ALA A 121 4.15 1.27 20.89
CA ALA A 121 3.76 0.97 22.26
C ALA A 121 3.72 -0.53 22.57
N ASN A 122 3.56 -1.37 21.54
CA ASN A 122 3.32 -2.81 21.69
C ASN A 122 4.57 -3.70 21.48
N ASN A 123 5.75 -3.24 21.93
CA ASN A 123 7.04 -3.95 21.89
C ASN A 123 7.58 -4.31 20.49
N LEU A 124 7.06 -3.70 19.43
CA LEU A 124 7.75 -3.70 18.13
C LEU A 124 8.78 -2.58 18.15
N SER A 125 10.05 -2.92 17.94
CA SER A 125 11.08 -1.90 17.79
C SER A 125 10.87 -1.20 16.46
N VAL A 126 10.42 0.05 16.53
CA VAL A 126 10.36 0.93 15.35
C VAL A 126 11.78 1.34 15.02
N GLN A 127 12.27 0.93 13.85
CA GLN A 127 13.62 1.21 13.41
C GLN A 127 13.63 2.01 12.11
N GLN A 128 14.64 2.87 11.99
CA GLN A 128 14.95 3.48 10.71
C GLN A 128 15.30 2.39 9.70
N LEU A 129 14.76 2.52 8.50
CA LEU A 129 15.07 1.60 7.42
C LEU A 129 16.56 1.68 7.07
N ASP A 130 17.26 0.54 7.12
CA ASP A 130 18.66 0.43 6.72
C ASP A 130 18.89 1.00 5.29
N PRO A 131 19.98 1.77 5.05
CA PRO A 131 20.23 2.39 3.76
C PRO A 131 20.30 1.41 2.58
N LEU A 132 20.83 0.19 2.77
CA LEU A 132 20.88 -0.81 1.71
C LEU A 132 19.49 -1.36 1.40
N MET A 133 18.66 -1.56 2.42
CA MET A 133 17.25 -1.91 2.25
C MET A 133 16.47 -0.79 1.56
N ARG A 134 16.68 0.48 1.94
CA ARG A 134 16.06 1.64 1.28
C ARG A 134 16.43 1.69 -0.20
N SER A 135 17.71 1.64 -0.52
CA SER A 135 18.20 1.63 -1.92
C SER A 135 17.62 0.45 -2.72
N SER A 136 17.44 -0.71 -2.09
CA SER A 136 16.83 -1.86 -2.74
C SER A 136 15.33 -1.68 -3.01
N LEU A 137 14.59 -1.03 -2.11
CA LEU A 137 13.18 -0.67 -2.34
C LEU A 137 13.05 0.38 -3.45
N GLU A 138 13.91 1.39 -3.46
CA GLU A 138 13.95 2.44 -4.49
C GLU A 138 14.19 1.85 -5.89
N ARG A 139 15.23 1.02 -6.05
CA ARG A 139 15.48 0.28 -7.31
C ARG A 139 14.30 -0.61 -7.70
N GLY A 140 13.63 -1.21 -6.71
CA GLY A 140 12.40 -1.98 -6.92
C GLY A 140 11.27 -1.12 -7.50
N GLY A 141 11.07 0.07 -6.94
CA GLY A 141 10.10 1.07 -7.40
C GLY A 141 10.40 1.56 -8.81
N GLU A 142 11.67 1.89 -9.10
CA GLU A 142 12.12 2.30 -10.44
C GLU A 142 11.86 1.19 -11.48
N ALA A 143 12.19 -0.06 -11.14
CA ALA A 143 11.94 -1.19 -12.02
C ALA A 143 10.42 -1.38 -12.24
N LEU A 144 9.59 -1.25 -11.20
CA LEU A 144 8.14 -1.31 -11.35
C LEU A 144 7.61 -0.21 -12.27
N ALA A 145 8.01 1.04 -12.03
CA ALA A 145 7.65 2.19 -12.85
C ALA A 145 8.09 1.98 -14.30
N TRP A 146 9.34 1.55 -14.55
CA TRP A 146 9.86 1.26 -15.88
C TRP A 146 9.08 0.18 -16.63
N ASN A 147 8.66 -0.88 -15.94
CA ASN A 147 7.86 -1.92 -16.58
C ASN A 147 6.44 -1.46 -16.88
N TRP A 148 5.86 -0.63 -16.01
CA TRP A 148 4.59 0.02 -16.26
C TRP A 148 4.69 0.99 -17.45
N PHE A 149 5.76 1.80 -17.53
CA PHE A 149 6.04 2.74 -18.63
C PHE A 149 6.05 2.06 -20.00
N LYS A 150 6.56 0.83 -20.11
CA LYS A 150 6.59 0.07 -21.37
C LYS A 150 5.20 -0.36 -21.86
N GLN A 151 4.20 -0.38 -20.99
CA GLN A 151 2.83 -0.82 -21.28
C GLN A 151 1.84 0.34 -21.26
N ALA A 152 2.22 1.48 -20.68
CA ALA A 152 1.43 2.68 -20.55
C ALA A 152 1.11 3.31 -21.91
N ARG A 153 -0.13 3.78 -22.07
CA ARG A 153 -0.60 4.54 -23.22
C ARG A 153 -0.27 6.03 -23.04
N ASN A 154 -0.38 6.82 -24.10
CA ASN A 154 -0.11 8.27 -24.06
C ASN A 154 -0.94 9.02 -23.00
N GLU A 155 -2.16 8.56 -22.71
CA GLU A 155 -3.02 9.14 -21.65
C GLU A 155 -2.43 8.91 -20.26
N ASP A 156 -1.91 7.70 -20.02
CA ASP A 156 -1.30 7.32 -18.75
C ASP A 156 -0.03 8.16 -18.47
N TRP A 157 0.74 8.49 -19.53
CA TRP A 157 1.88 9.41 -19.45
C TRP A 157 1.51 10.80 -18.96
N LYS A 158 0.35 11.34 -19.39
CA LYS A 158 -0.09 12.67 -18.97
C LYS A 158 -0.38 12.72 -17.47
N VAL A 159 -0.99 11.67 -16.94
CA VAL A 159 -1.29 11.54 -15.50
C VAL A 159 0.02 11.51 -14.71
N LEU A 160 0.97 10.67 -15.10
CA LEU A 160 2.21 10.52 -14.37
C LEU A 160 3.09 11.78 -14.44
N LEU A 161 3.22 12.39 -15.62
CA LEU A 161 3.96 13.64 -15.78
C LEU A 161 3.40 14.75 -14.89
N LYS A 162 2.06 14.91 -14.90
CA LYS A 162 1.39 15.88 -14.02
C LYS A 162 1.71 15.60 -12.55
N TYR A 163 1.51 14.37 -12.09
CA TYR A 163 1.81 13.98 -10.71
C TYR A 163 3.27 14.25 -10.32
N THR A 164 4.24 13.84 -11.13
CA THR A 164 5.67 14.05 -10.83
C THR A 164 6.04 15.53 -10.82
N THR A 165 5.40 16.33 -11.67
CA THR A 165 5.63 17.79 -11.75
C THR A 165 5.09 18.47 -10.50
N ASP A 166 3.83 18.21 -10.16
CA ASP A 166 3.17 18.79 -8.98
C ASP A 166 3.95 18.44 -7.70
N ARG A 167 4.37 17.18 -7.55
CA ARG A 167 5.16 16.72 -6.40
C ARG A 167 6.53 17.40 -6.30
N SER A 168 7.19 17.70 -7.42
CA SER A 168 8.51 18.35 -7.40
C SER A 168 8.46 19.84 -7.03
N MET A 169 7.27 20.44 -7.05
CA MET A 169 7.04 21.85 -6.73
C MET A 169 6.58 22.08 -5.29
N GLN A 170 6.28 21.02 -4.55
CA GLN A 170 5.95 21.03 -3.11
C GLN A 170 7.22 20.84 -2.27
#